data_AF-A0A4V3C603-F1
#
_entry.id   AF-A0A4V3C603-F1
#
_cell.length_a   1.000
_cell.length_b   1.000
_cell.length_c   1.000
_cell.angle_alpha   90.00
_cell.angle_beta   90.00
_cell.angle_gamma   90.00
#
_symmetry.space_group_name_H-M   'P 1'
#
loop_
_entity.id
_entity.type
_entity.pdbx_description
1 polymer ?
#
loop_
_entity_poly.entity_id
_entity_poly.type
_entity_poly.pdbx_seq_one_letter_code
_entity_poly.pdbx_strand_id
1 'polypeptide(L)'
;MTTEMPGWVPVEHRWFGLDRRRLKPAVFVLVVALLLIHGWSALNAVVPWDNPTKAGDVLDLGAGATAVPPVGWQLEDGSLVGDGIEVSPTSETVKLAKAGAEIRMTGAAFDGTAAQFLDQVITSQDPGADISGAPSTFTTTSGLVGVVRTASGQAGDMLIAAFKMSTSQPTAAPALLVQADTVPGSFQQYSGEFEALLRSISPGAGE
;
A
#
# COMPACT_ATOMS: atom_id res chain seq x y z
N MET A 1 -3.42 -59.69 -51.26
CA MET A 1 -3.90 -59.60 -49.86
C MET A 1 -2.95 -58.66 -49.13
N THR A 2 -3.23 -57.35 -49.17
CA THR A 2 -2.35 -56.30 -48.65
C THR A 2 -2.64 -56.12 -47.16
N THR A 3 -1.72 -56.60 -46.33
CA THR A 3 -1.79 -56.48 -44.87
C THR A 3 -1.40 -55.06 -44.46
N GLU A 4 -2.37 -54.14 -44.52
CA GLU A 4 -2.24 -52.82 -43.92
C GLU A 4 -2.23 -53.00 -42.40
N MET A 5 -1.05 -53.01 -41.78
CA MET A 5 -0.93 -53.01 -40.32
C MET A 5 -1.42 -51.65 -39.80
N PRO A 6 -2.47 -51.58 -38.97
CA PRO A 6 -2.97 -50.31 -38.45
C PRO A 6 -1.90 -49.68 -37.55
N GLY A 7 -1.31 -48.57 -38.00
CA GLY A 7 -0.34 -47.79 -37.22
C GLY A 7 0.98 -47.47 -37.92
N TRP A 8 1.23 -47.97 -39.13
CA TRP A 8 2.44 -47.62 -39.89
C TRP A 8 2.31 -46.25 -40.57
N VAL A 9 3.10 -45.26 -40.12
CA VAL A 9 3.19 -43.94 -40.77
C VAL A 9 4.39 -43.92 -41.75
N PRO A 10 4.19 -43.67 -43.06
CA PRO A 10 5.27 -43.59 -44.05
C PRO A 10 6.36 -42.58 -43.65
N VAL A 11 7.62 -42.88 -44.00
CA VAL A 11 8.78 -42.09 -43.56
C VAL A 11 8.77 -40.68 -44.16
N GLU A 12 8.21 -40.50 -45.36
CA GLU A 12 8.04 -39.17 -45.99
C GLU A 12 7.13 -38.21 -45.20
N HIS A 13 6.39 -38.69 -44.20
CA HIS A 13 5.52 -37.87 -43.35
C HIS A 13 6.13 -37.62 -41.95
N ARG A 14 7.36 -38.09 -41.70
CA ARG A 14 8.05 -37.95 -40.43
C ARG A 14 9.08 -36.83 -40.50
N TRP A 15 9.16 -36.02 -39.46
CA TRP A 15 10.23 -35.06 -39.27
C TRP A 15 10.85 -35.31 -37.89
N PHE A 16 12.15 -35.64 -37.84
CA PHE A 16 12.84 -36.11 -36.63
C PHE A 16 12.13 -37.29 -35.90
N GLY A 17 11.49 -38.19 -36.66
CA GLY A 17 10.77 -39.34 -36.09
C GLY A 17 9.35 -39.03 -35.57
N LEU A 18 8.90 -37.78 -35.64
CA LEU A 18 7.55 -37.34 -35.27
C LEU A 18 6.63 -37.20 -36.50
N ASP A 19 5.38 -37.63 -36.37
CA ASP A 19 4.34 -37.48 -37.39
C ASP A 19 4.00 -36.00 -37.61
N ARG A 20 4.27 -35.49 -38.82
CA ARG A 20 4.06 -34.09 -39.21
C ARG A 20 2.60 -33.64 -39.05
N ARG A 21 1.62 -34.55 -39.09
CA ARG A 21 0.20 -34.22 -38.90
C ARG A 21 -0.13 -33.85 -37.45
N ARG A 22 0.63 -34.39 -36.49
CA ARG A 22 0.44 -34.13 -35.05
C ARG A 22 1.28 -32.98 -34.51
N LEU A 23 2.27 -32.50 -35.27
CA LEU A 23 3.11 -31.37 -34.86
C LEU A 23 2.31 -30.08 -34.67
N LYS A 24 1.34 -29.77 -35.55
CA LYS A 24 0.53 -28.54 -35.44
C LYS A 24 -0.26 -28.47 -34.13
N PRO A 25 -1.10 -29.47 -33.77
CA PRO A 25 -1.80 -29.42 -32.49
C PRO A 25 -0.86 -29.49 -31.29
N ALA A 26 0.27 -30.21 -31.39
CA ALA A 26 1.27 -30.25 -30.31
C ALA A 26 1.93 -28.88 -30.07
N VAL A 27 2.30 -28.16 -31.13
CA VAL A 27 2.84 -26.80 -31.03
C VAL A 27 1.80 -25.84 -30.47
N PHE A 28 0.53 -25.96 -30.88
CA PHE A 28 -0.54 -25.14 -30.33
C PHE A 28 -0.69 -25.33 -28.81
N VAL A 29 -0.72 -26.59 -28.34
CA VAL A 29 -0.77 -26.89 -26.90
C VAL A 29 0.47 -26.38 -26.19
N LEU A 30 1.66 -26.49 -26.79
CA LEU A 30 2.90 -25.95 -26.23
C LEU A 30 2.82 -24.42 -26.07
N VAL A 31 2.33 -23.71 -27.09
CA VAL A 31 2.16 -22.25 -27.03
C VAL A 31 1.16 -21.86 -25.94
N VAL A 32 0.02 -22.55 -25.86
CA VAL A 32 -0.97 -22.32 -24.79
C VAL A 32 -0.36 -22.58 -23.42
N ALA A 33 0.39 -23.68 -23.25
CA ALA A 33 1.07 -23.99 -22.00
C ALA A 33 2.09 -22.91 -21.62
N LEU A 34 2.91 -22.44 -22.57
CA LEU A 34 3.87 -21.36 -22.33
C LEU A 34 3.16 -20.05 -21.96
N LEU A 35 2.05 -19.71 -22.64
CA LEU A 35 1.23 -18.56 -22.29
C LEU A 35 0.61 -18.69 -20.90
N LEU A 36 0.16 -19.87 -20.49
CA LEU A 36 -0.40 -20.06 -19.15
C LEU A 36 0.66 -20.01 -18.05
N ILE A 37 1.85 -20.56 -18.30
CA ILE A 37 2.96 -20.57 -17.31
C ILE A 37 3.59 -19.18 -17.21
N HIS A 38 3.82 -18.50 -18.34
CA HIS A 38 4.62 -17.27 -18.38
C HIS A 38 3.78 -16.01 -18.59
N GLY A 39 2.55 -16.14 -19.12
CA GLY A 39 1.70 -15.00 -19.43
C GLY A 39 1.33 -14.19 -18.20
N TRP A 40 1.08 -14.85 -17.05
CA TRP A 40 0.82 -14.14 -15.80
C TRP A 40 2.04 -13.35 -15.31
N SER A 41 3.22 -13.98 -15.25
CA SER A 41 4.45 -13.31 -14.85
C SER A 41 4.86 -12.19 -15.81
N ALA A 42 4.67 -12.38 -17.11
CA ALA A 42 4.95 -11.37 -18.12
C ALA A 42 3.98 -10.18 -18.02
N LEU A 43 2.69 -10.43 -17.79
CA LEU A 43 1.70 -9.37 -17.56
C LEU A 43 2.01 -8.59 -16.27
N ASN A 44 2.36 -9.30 -15.20
CA ASN A 44 2.72 -8.69 -13.92
C ASN A 44 4.01 -7.85 -14.00
N ALA A 45 4.96 -8.23 -14.86
CA ALA A 45 6.19 -7.47 -15.09
C ALA A 45 5.99 -6.16 -15.89
N VAL A 46 4.85 -6.01 -16.58
CA VAL A 46 4.51 -4.79 -17.32
C VAL A 46 3.91 -3.71 -16.41
N VAL A 47 3.39 -4.11 -15.24
CA VAL A 47 2.96 -3.15 -14.21
C VAL A 47 4.19 -2.75 -13.41
N PRO A 48 4.64 -1.48 -13.47
CA PRO A 48 5.79 -1.03 -12.70
C PRO A 48 5.46 -1.18 -11.21
N TRP A 49 6.11 -2.16 -10.59
CA TRP A 49 6.02 -2.40 -9.15
C TRP A 49 6.66 -1.26 -8.36
N ASP A 50 7.67 -0.59 -8.94
CA ASP A 50 8.36 0.53 -8.32
C ASP A 50 7.69 1.86 -8.72
N ASN A 51 7.00 2.47 -7.77
CA ASN A 51 6.38 3.79 -7.82
C ASN A 51 6.95 4.64 -6.68
N PRO A 52 8.25 5.00 -6.76
CA PRO A 52 8.86 5.84 -5.75
C PRO A 52 8.28 7.25 -5.82
N THR A 53 7.88 7.77 -4.68
CA THR A 53 7.43 9.14 -4.49
C THR A 53 8.54 10.13 -4.86
N LYS A 54 8.16 11.19 -5.55
CA LYS A 54 9.04 12.24 -6.07
C LYS A 54 8.80 13.54 -5.33
N ALA A 55 9.77 14.44 -5.41
CA ALA A 55 9.59 15.78 -4.89
C ALA A 55 8.47 16.48 -5.65
N GLY A 56 7.49 17.01 -4.92
CA GLY A 56 6.30 17.64 -5.48
C GLY A 56 5.06 16.73 -5.54
N ASP A 57 5.20 15.44 -5.24
CA ASP A 57 4.05 14.56 -5.08
C ASP A 57 3.23 14.99 -3.86
N VAL A 58 1.92 14.90 -3.98
CA VAL A 58 0.97 15.19 -2.90
C VAL A 58 -0.05 14.07 -2.89
N LEU A 59 -0.21 13.42 -1.75
CA LEU A 59 -1.19 12.37 -1.52
C LEU A 59 -2.56 13.00 -1.29
N ASP A 60 -3.58 12.42 -1.92
CA ASP A 60 -4.97 12.76 -1.67
C ASP A 60 -5.51 11.87 -0.52
N LEU A 61 -5.90 12.51 0.58
CA LEU A 61 -6.48 11.83 1.74
C LEU A 61 -8.02 11.93 1.74
N GLY A 62 -8.62 12.44 0.65
CA GLY A 62 -10.04 12.61 0.47
C GLY A 62 -10.58 13.94 0.99
N ALA A 63 -11.71 14.37 0.41
CA ALA A 63 -12.36 15.65 0.73
C ALA A 63 -11.43 16.88 0.68
N GLY A 64 -10.37 16.83 -0.14
CA GLY A 64 -9.36 17.88 -0.29
C GLY A 64 -8.26 17.85 0.78
N ALA A 65 -8.29 16.90 1.71
CA ALA A 65 -7.19 16.70 2.65
C ALA A 65 -5.98 16.13 1.92
N THR A 66 -4.80 16.55 2.34
CA THR A 66 -3.55 16.21 1.64
C THR A 66 -2.41 15.93 2.60
N ALA A 67 -1.43 15.17 2.13
CA ALA A 67 -0.15 14.99 2.80
C ALA A 67 1.00 14.90 1.78
N VAL A 68 2.20 15.34 2.17
CA VAL A 68 3.39 15.27 1.32
C VAL A 68 4.20 14.04 1.72
N PRO A 69 4.30 13.02 0.86
CA PRO A 69 5.10 11.84 1.16
C PRO A 69 6.60 12.19 1.19
N PRO A 70 7.41 11.53 2.03
CA PRO A 70 8.84 11.69 1.94
C PRO A 70 9.36 11.12 0.62
N VAL A 71 10.38 11.73 0.05
CA VAL A 71 10.90 11.38 -1.29
C VAL A 71 11.60 10.02 -1.27
N GLY A 72 11.37 9.22 -2.32
CA GLY A 72 11.97 7.90 -2.51
C GLY A 72 11.33 6.79 -1.68
N TRP A 73 10.14 7.03 -1.13
CA TRP A 73 9.30 5.98 -0.56
C TRP A 73 8.48 5.33 -1.66
N GLN A 74 8.30 4.03 -1.58
CA GLN A 74 7.46 3.29 -2.51
C GLN A 74 5.99 3.52 -2.14
N LEU A 75 5.19 4.10 -3.04
CA LEU A 75 3.73 4.15 -2.89
C LEU A 75 3.14 2.80 -3.30
N GLU A 76 2.68 2.03 -2.31
CA GLU A 76 2.06 0.71 -2.53
C GLU A 76 0.55 0.79 -2.70
N ASP A 77 -0.09 1.74 -2.00
CA ASP A 77 -1.53 1.96 -2.00
C ASP A 77 -1.82 3.45 -1.76
N GLY A 78 -2.91 3.96 -2.32
CA GLY A 78 -3.33 5.35 -2.22
C GLY A 78 -3.27 6.14 -3.54
N SER A 79 -3.85 7.34 -3.52
CA SER A 79 -3.98 8.21 -4.71
C SER A 79 -3.18 9.50 -4.60
N LEU A 80 -2.68 10.03 -5.72
CA LEU A 80 -2.06 11.35 -5.78
C LEU A 80 -3.09 12.42 -6.18
N VAL A 81 -2.88 13.63 -5.69
CA VAL A 81 -3.68 14.79 -6.10
C VAL A 81 -3.52 15.00 -7.60
N GLY A 82 -4.64 15.03 -8.32
CA GLY A 82 -4.68 15.22 -9.78
C GLY A 82 -4.86 13.94 -10.59
N ASP A 83 -4.91 12.77 -9.95
CA ASP A 83 -5.22 11.49 -10.62
C ASP A 83 -6.69 11.42 -11.10
N GLY A 84 -7.54 12.36 -10.66
CA GLY A 84 -8.96 12.43 -11.05
C GLY A 84 -9.83 11.37 -10.40
N ILE A 85 -9.28 10.63 -9.43
CA ILE A 85 -10.00 9.64 -8.62
C ILE A 85 -10.60 10.37 -7.42
N GLU A 86 -11.89 10.21 -7.20
CA GLU A 86 -12.54 10.74 -6.00
C GLU A 86 -12.21 9.83 -4.81
N VAL A 87 -11.55 10.41 -3.80
CA VAL A 87 -11.07 9.70 -2.62
C VAL A 87 -11.99 9.96 -1.43
N SER A 88 -12.40 8.89 -0.75
CA SER A 88 -13.24 8.98 0.45
C SER A 88 -12.37 9.17 1.71
N PRO A 89 -12.55 10.25 2.48
CA PRO A 89 -11.73 10.53 3.66
C PRO A 89 -11.94 9.56 4.83
N THR A 90 -12.92 8.67 4.74
CA THR A 90 -13.24 7.67 5.79
C THR A 90 -12.94 6.23 5.38
N SER A 91 -12.47 6.03 4.15
CA SER A 91 -12.16 4.71 3.60
C SER A 91 -10.79 4.65 2.93
N GLU A 92 -10.16 5.80 2.67
CA GLU A 92 -8.85 5.86 2.04
C GLU A 92 -7.79 5.23 2.91
N THR A 93 -6.95 4.41 2.27
CA THR A 93 -5.75 3.84 2.89
C THR A 93 -4.57 4.11 1.98
N VAL A 94 -3.61 4.87 2.49
CA VAL A 94 -2.34 5.12 1.82
C VAL A 94 -1.26 4.29 2.48
N LYS A 95 -0.43 3.61 1.69
CA LYS A 95 0.71 2.82 2.17
C LYS A 95 1.98 3.23 1.46
N LEU A 96 2.98 3.56 2.26
CA LEU A 96 4.33 3.91 1.81
C LEU A 96 5.31 2.92 2.43
N ALA A 97 6.23 2.38 1.64
CA ALA A 97 7.26 1.47 2.13
C ALA A 97 8.67 1.92 1.74
N LYS A 98 9.65 1.71 2.62
CA LYS A 98 11.06 1.98 2.33
C LYS A 98 11.96 1.15 3.23
N ALA A 99 12.71 0.21 2.64
CA ALA A 99 13.81 -0.52 3.28
C ALA A 99 13.50 -1.02 4.71
N GLY A 100 12.35 -1.67 4.92
CA GLY A 100 11.93 -2.22 6.22
C GLY A 100 11.22 -1.23 7.15
N ALA A 101 10.89 -0.04 6.66
CA ALA A 101 9.94 0.88 7.28
C ALA A 101 8.65 0.96 6.43
N GLU A 102 7.51 1.00 7.11
CA GLU A 102 6.19 1.18 6.50
C GLU A 102 5.51 2.39 7.14
N ILE A 103 4.82 3.20 6.33
CA ILE A 103 3.90 4.22 6.80
C ILE A 103 2.53 3.92 6.21
N ARG A 104 1.53 3.85 7.08
CA ARG A 104 0.14 3.66 6.72
C ARG A 104 -0.68 4.85 7.20
N MET A 105 -1.47 5.42 6.31
CA MET A 105 -2.45 6.45 6.63
C MET A 105 -3.84 5.91 6.33
N THR A 106 -4.73 5.94 7.31
CA THR A 106 -6.08 5.40 7.17
C THR A 106 -7.10 6.42 7.65
N GLY A 107 -7.98 6.80 6.73
CA GLY A 107 -9.15 7.62 7.03
C GLY A 107 -10.24 6.79 7.73
N ALA A 108 -10.94 7.38 8.69
CA ALA A 108 -12.03 6.73 9.39
C ALA A 108 -13.13 7.72 9.80
N ALA A 109 -14.37 7.25 9.87
CA ALA A 109 -15.44 7.97 10.56
C ALA A 109 -15.35 7.67 12.06
N PHE A 110 -15.27 8.71 12.89
CA PHE A 110 -15.22 8.54 14.34
C PHE A 110 -15.83 9.74 15.06
N ASP A 111 -16.80 9.48 15.94
CA ASP A 111 -17.42 10.49 16.78
C ASP A 111 -16.64 10.65 18.10
N GLY A 112 -15.85 11.72 18.20
CA GLY A 112 -15.07 12.02 19.39
C GLY A 112 -13.79 12.80 19.10
N THR A 113 -12.93 12.90 20.11
CA THR A 113 -11.63 13.59 20.02
C THR A 113 -10.56 12.68 19.40
N ALA A 114 -9.48 13.28 18.89
CA ALA A 114 -8.34 12.52 18.37
C ALA A 114 -7.71 11.59 19.43
N ALA A 115 -7.69 12.00 20.70
CA ALA A 115 -7.20 11.18 21.80
C ALA A 115 -8.06 9.92 22.01
N GLN A 116 -9.39 10.09 22.03
CA GLN A 116 -10.32 8.96 22.17
C GLN A 116 -10.24 8.01 20.98
N PHE A 117 -10.06 8.55 19.77
CA PHE A 117 -9.86 7.73 18.58
C PHE A 117 -8.58 6.89 18.70
N LEU A 118 -7.47 7.51 19.08
CA LEU A 118 -6.18 6.82 19.26
C LEU A 118 -6.28 5.71 20.30
N ASP A 119 -6.89 6.00 21.46
CA ASP A 119 -7.07 5.02 22.53
C ASP A 119 -7.98 3.86 22.09
N GLN A 120 -9.04 4.11 21.30
CA GLN A 120 -9.87 3.06 20.75
C GLN A 120 -9.11 2.17 19.77
N VAL A 121 -8.32 2.76 18.86
CA VAL A 121 -7.52 2.02 17.88
C VAL A 121 -6.51 1.12 18.59
N ILE A 122 -5.78 1.68 19.56
CA ILE A 122 -4.84 0.96 20.42
C ILE A 122 -5.52 -0.23 21.10
N THR A 123 -6.65 0.02 21.78
CA THR A 123 -7.37 -1.02 22.54
C THR A 123 -7.87 -2.13 21.63
N SER A 124 -8.20 -1.79 20.38
CA SER A 124 -8.72 -2.74 19.40
C SER A 124 -7.63 -3.58 18.74
N GLN A 125 -6.45 -3.00 18.51
CA GLN A 125 -5.34 -3.68 17.85
C GLN A 125 -4.55 -4.57 18.82
N ASP A 126 -4.31 -4.09 20.04
CA ASP A 126 -3.60 -4.85 21.05
C ASP A 126 -4.14 -4.51 22.46
N PRO A 127 -5.11 -5.29 22.97
CA PRO A 127 -5.68 -5.06 24.30
C PRO A 127 -4.69 -5.29 25.44
N GLY A 128 -3.47 -5.76 25.16
CA GLY A 128 -2.40 -6.00 26.13
C GLY A 128 -1.09 -5.27 25.83
N ALA A 129 -1.05 -4.35 24.85
CA ALA A 129 0.16 -3.62 24.52
C ALA A 129 0.63 -2.81 25.74
N ASP A 130 1.85 -3.09 26.19
CA ASP A 130 2.55 -2.24 27.16
C ASP A 130 3.04 -0.99 26.41
N ILE A 131 2.11 -0.07 26.14
CA ILE A 131 2.43 1.17 25.46
C ILE A 131 3.09 2.12 26.46
N SER A 132 4.41 2.01 26.55
CA SER A 132 5.24 2.74 27.49
C SER A 132 5.31 4.26 27.21
N GLY A 133 4.95 4.70 26.01
CA GLY A 133 4.96 6.10 25.62
C GLY A 133 3.73 6.88 26.11
N ALA A 134 3.94 7.95 26.88
CA ALA A 134 2.88 8.90 27.18
C ALA A 134 2.41 9.59 25.88
N PRO A 135 1.09 9.77 25.66
CA PRO A 135 0.59 10.52 24.51
C PRO A 135 1.09 11.96 24.57
N SER A 136 1.51 12.47 23.42
CA SER A 136 1.96 13.85 23.24
C SER A 136 1.11 14.55 22.20
N THR A 137 0.89 15.84 22.37
CA THR A 137 0.17 16.65 21.39
C THR A 137 1.12 17.03 20.26
N PHE A 138 0.64 16.97 19.01
CA PHE A 138 1.39 17.38 17.83
C PHE A 138 0.58 18.35 16.99
N THR A 139 1.22 19.38 16.45
CA THR A 139 0.56 20.38 15.61
C THR A 139 1.22 20.40 14.24
N THR A 140 0.41 20.22 13.19
CA THR A 140 0.86 20.27 11.79
C THR A 140 1.10 21.71 11.34
N THR A 141 1.75 21.91 10.19
CA THR A 141 1.96 23.26 9.65
C THR A 141 0.66 23.92 9.18
N SER A 142 -0.38 23.14 8.92
CA SER A 142 -1.73 23.65 8.60
C SER A 142 -2.53 24.03 9.86
N GLY A 143 -1.98 23.82 11.07
CA GLY A 143 -2.66 24.08 12.34
C GLY A 143 -3.54 22.93 12.83
N LEU A 144 -3.50 21.74 12.21
CA LEU A 144 -4.19 20.58 12.76
C LEU A 144 -3.51 20.13 14.04
N VAL A 145 -4.31 19.86 15.06
CA VAL A 145 -3.82 19.32 16.33
C VAL A 145 -4.22 17.85 16.42
N GLY A 146 -3.23 17.01 16.64
CA GLY A 146 -3.39 15.58 16.83
C GLY A 146 -2.70 15.09 18.09
N VAL A 147 -2.80 13.79 18.30
CA VAL A 147 -2.11 13.08 19.38
C VAL A 147 -1.18 12.06 18.78
N VAL A 148 0.08 12.06 19.21
CA VAL A 148 1.12 11.13 18.77
C VAL A 148 1.57 10.31 19.97
N ARG A 149 1.79 9.02 19.73
CA ARG A 149 2.36 8.09 20.69
C ARG A 149 3.38 7.21 20.01
N THR A 150 4.50 6.98 20.68
CA THR A 150 5.50 6.01 20.24
C THR A 150 5.41 4.77 21.12
N ALA A 151 5.67 3.61 20.52
CA ALA A 151 5.71 2.33 21.19
C ALA A 151 6.93 1.55 20.69
N SER A 152 7.50 0.72 21.54
CA SER A 152 8.58 -0.20 21.18
C SER A 152 8.14 -1.61 21.56
N GLY A 153 8.12 -2.53 20.61
CA GLY A 153 7.70 -3.91 20.80
C GLY A 153 8.67 -4.92 20.21
N GLN A 154 8.37 -6.20 20.36
CA GLN A 154 9.19 -7.28 19.76
C GLN A 154 9.19 -7.24 18.23
N ALA A 155 8.13 -6.71 17.61
CA ALA A 155 8.02 -6.55 16.17
C ALA A 155 8.79 -5.35 15.61
N GLY A 156 9.19 -4.40 16.47
CA GLY A 156 9.77 -3.14 16.02
C GLY A 156 9.35 -1.94 16.86
N ASP A 157 9.85 -0.78 16.45
CA ASP A 157 9.44 0.51 16.97
C ASP A 157 8.31 1.05 16.09
N MET A 158 7.27 1.58 16.74
CA MET A 158 6.05 2.07 16.12
C MET A 158 5.76 3.50 16.56
N LEU A 159 5.31 4.32 15.63
CA LEU A 159 4.69 5.61 15.89
C LEU A 159 3.23 5.55 15.43
N ILE A 160 2.31 5.94 16.30
CA ILE A 160 0.90 6.05 15.99
C ILE A 160 0.47 7.49 16.27
N ALA A 161 -0.10 8.14 15.27
CA ALA A 161 -0.65 9.47 15.37
C ALA A 161 -2.13 9.47 14.95
N ALA A 162 -2.93 10.26 15.63
CA ALA A 162 -4.35 10.44 15.33
C ALA A 162 -4.66 11.94 15.16
N PHE A 163 -5.40 12.27 14.11
CA PHE A 163 -5.85 13.63 13.81
C PHE A 163 -7.34 13.65 13.55
N LYS A 164 -8.00 14.77 13.86
CA LYS A 164 -9.30 15.12 13.29
C LYS A 164 -9.04 15.98 12.07
N MET A 165 -9.66 15.65 10.94
CA MET A 165 -9.44 16.34 9.65
C MET A 165 -10.20 17.66 9.57
N SER A 166 -10.05 18.50 10.60
CA SER A 166 -10.60 19.84 10.70
C SER A 166 -9.87 20.61 11.82
N THR A 167 -9.53 21.87 11.55
CA THR A 167 -8.85 22.75 12.51
C THR A 167 -9.73 23.17 13.69
N SER A 168 -11.05 23.15 13.53
CA SER A 168 -12.01 23.43 14.61
C SER A 168 -12.28 22.22 15.51
N GLN A 169 -11.77 21.03 15.14
CA GLN A 169 -11.92 19.76 15.87
C GLN A 169 -13.36 19.40 16.28
N PRO A 170 -14.37 19.47 15.38
CA PRO A 170 -15.70 18.98 15.70
C PRO A 170 -15.63 17.46 15.90
N THR A 171 -16.39 16.95 16.85
CA THR A 171 -16.38 15.51 17.18
C THR A 171 -16.77 14.64 15.99
N ALA A 172 -17.60 15.13 15.08
CA ALA A 172 -18.06 14.41 13.89
C ALA A 172 -17.13 14.51 12.67
N ALA A 173 -16.03 15.28 12.72
CA ALA A 173 -15.11 15.36 11.58
C ALA A 173 -14.51 13.97 11.27
N PRO A 174 -14.10 13.69 10.02
CA PRO A 174 -13.31 12.52 9.71
C PRO A 174 -12.05 12.46 10.59
N ALA A 175 -11.65 11.26 10.99
CA ALA A 175 -10.42 11.01 11.70
C ALA A 175 -9.38 10.40 10.75
N LEU A 176 -8.12 10.72 10.96
CA LEU A 176 -6.98 10.15 10.24
C LEU A 176 -6.07 9.46 11.24
N LEU A 177 -5.81 8.18 11.01
CA LEU A 177 -4.78 7.42 11.70
C LEU A 177 -3.52 7.41 10.83
N VAL A 178 -2.37 7.75 11.41
CA VAL A 178 -1.07 7.59 10.78
C VAL A 178 -0.25 6.63 11.63
N GLN A 179 0.13 5.51 11.05
CA GLN A 179 0.94 4.49 11.70
C GLN A 179 2.25 4.36 10.94
N ALA A 180 3.37 4.43 11.64
CA ALA A 180 4.68 4.20 11.08
C ALA A 180 5.35 3.06 11.84
N ASP A 181 5.71 2.00 11.13
CA ASP A 181 6.33 0.80 11.65
C ASP A 181 7.76 0.71 11.13
N THR A 182 8.70 0.36 12.00
CA THR A 182 10.10 0.18 11.62
C THR A 182 10.67 -1.08 12.25
N VAL A 183 11.64 -1.70 11.58
CA VAL A 183 12.43 -2.77 12.20
C VAL A 183 13.15 -2.26 13.46
N PRO A 184 13.34 -3.12 14.48
CA PRO A 184 13.94 -2.71 15.75
C PRO A 184 15.25 -1.93 15.58
N GLY A 185 15.35 -0.78 16.24
CA GLY A 185 16.57 0.05 16.24
C GLY A 185 16.77 0.93 15.01
N SER A 186 15.83 0.93 14.05
CA SER A 186 15.87 1.77 12.84
C SER A 186 14.98 3.01 12.93
N PHE A 187 14.15 3.16 13.96
CA PHE A 187 13.25 4.30 14.12
C PHE A 187 13.95 5.65 14.02
N GLN A 188 15.12 5.77 14.66
CA GLN A 188 15.88 7.02 14.70
C GLN A 188 16.35 7.48 13.31
N GLN A 189 16.53 6.54 12.37
CA GLN A 189 16.90 6.85 10.99
C GLN A 189 15.77 7.54 10.22
N TYR A 190 14.52 7.15 10.51
CA TYR A 190 13.34 7.62 9.77
C TYR A 190 12.51 8.67 10.52
N SER A 191 12.81 8.93 11.79
CA SER A 191 12.04 9.85 12.64
C SER A 191 11.86 11.24 12.03
N GLY A 192 12.90 11.78 11.38
CA GLY A 192 12.82 13.07 10.67
C GLY A 192 11.90 13.03 9.44
N GLU A 193 11.87 11.91 8.71
CA GLU A 193 10.97 11.71 7.57
C GLU A 193 9.51 11.55 8.03
N PHE A 194 9.26 10.82 9.12
CA PHE A 194 7.94 10.70 9.74
C PHE A 194 7.44 12.05 10.26
N GLU A 195 8.28 12.80 10.96
CA GLU A 195 7.88 14.11 11.46
C GLU A 195 7.60 15.09 10.33
N ALA A 196 8.40 15.08 9.26
CA ALA A 196 8.14 15.91 8.08
C ALA A 196 6.80 15.56 7.42
N LEU A 197 6.49 14.26 7.28
CA LEU A 197 5.19 13.81 6.79
C LEU A 197 4.06 14.30 7.69
N LEU A 198 4.14 14.06 9.01
CA LEU A 198 3.11 14.49 9.97
C LEU A 198 2.88 16.01 9.92
N ARG A 199 3.95 16.80 9.81
CA ARG A 199 3.85 18.25 9.67
C ARG A 199 3.12 18.67 8.40
N SER A 200 3.32 17.93 7.30
CA SER A 200 2.75 18.27 5.99
C SER A 200 1.25 18.01 5.86
N ILE A 201 0.64 17.27 6.79
CA ILE A 201 -0.79 16.92 6.74
C ILE A 201 -1.62 18.21 6.82
N SER A 202 -2.50 18.38 5.83
CA SER A 202 -3.41 19.51 5.72
C SER A 202 -4.86 19.01 5.58
N PRO A 203 -5.83 19.63 6.27
CA PRO A 203 -7.24 19.32 6.07
C PRO A 203 -7.70 19.87 4.72
N GLY A 204 -8.77 19.29 4.20
CA GLY A 204 -9.43 19.80 3.00
C GLY A 204 -10.33 21.00 3.29
N ALA A 205 -10.66 21.73 2.23
CA ALA A 205 -11.46 22.96 2.29
C ALA A 205 -12.96 22.74 2.63
N GLY A 206 -13.37 21.51 2.94
CA GLY A 206 -14.73 21.19 3.39
C GLY A 206 -14.93 21.53 4.87
N GLU A 207 -14.89 22.82 5.21
CA GLU A 207 -15.53 23.38 6.41
C GLU A 207 -17.00 23.68 6.15
#